data_AF-A0A258RC75-F1
#
_entry.id   AF-A0A258RC75-F1
#
_cell.length_a   1.000
_cell.length_b   1.000
_cell.length_c   1.000
_cell.angle_alpha   90.00
_cell.angle_beta   90.00
_cell.angle_gamma   90.00
#
_symmetry.space_group_name_H-M   'P 1'
#
loop_
_entity.id
_entity.type
_entity.pdbx_description
1 polymer ?
#
loop_
_entity_poly.entity_id
_entity_poly.type
_entity_poly.pdbx_seq_one_letter_code
_entity_poly.pdbx_strand_id
1 'polypeptide(L)'
;MSDWRGAPPVIVDTNVLIGQWMTELTGGGPMHILDGMRGGALAFVVCEVLVAEYRHVLLRPKVQQRHEQTEPVVDAFLEHLAQRATVLEPAPGHPSPDPGDQMLWDLLCARDDLHLVTIDKLLLKDRRMRGRVVTPEAFAVAWLQRDTR
;
A
#
# COMPACT_ATOMS: atom_id res chain seq x y z
N MET A 1 15.55 -9.96 17.76
CA MET A 1 14.26 -9.87 17.04
C MET A 1 13.72 -8.49 17.33
N SER A 2 14.12 -7.50 16.54
CA SER A 2 13.73 -6.10 16.77
C SER A 2 12.22 -5.96 16.60
N ASP A 3 11.57 -5.36 17.58
CA ASP A 3 10.12 -5.24 17.65
C ASP A 3 9.70 -4.05 16.77
N TRP A 4 9.40 -4.31 15.49
CA TRP A 4 9.04 -3.29 14.48
C TRP A 4 7.68 -2.62 14.73
N ARG A 5 7.03 -2.89 15.87
CA ARG A 5 5.69 -2.45 16.28
C ARG A 5 5.51 -0.94 16.43
N GLY A 6 6.57 -0.14 16.25
CA GLY A 6 6.55 1.31 16.49
C GLY A 6 6.39 2.19 15.25
N ALA A 7 6.39 1.66 14.03
CA ALA A 7 6.09 2.44 12.83
C ALA A 7 4.57 2.52 12.62
N PRO A 8 4.01 3.69 12.27
CA PRO A 8 2.59 3.78 11.95
C PRO A 8 2.26 2.86 10.77
N PRO A 9 1.23 2.03 10.85
CA PRO A 9 0.88 1.15 9.76
C PRO A 9 0.35 1.93 8.58
N VAL A 10 0.61 1.41 7.38
CA VAL A 10 0.31 2.12 6.14
C VAL A 10 -0.75 1.42 5.30
N ILE A 11 -1.53 2.21 4.59
CA ILE A 11 -2.32 1.77 3.44
C ILE A 11 -1.43 1.99 2.22
N VAL A 12 -1.20 0.93 1.44
CA VAL A 12 -0.47 1.04 0.17
C VAL A 12 -1.49 1.19 -0.94
N ASP A 13 -1.42 2.26 -1.70
CA ASP A 13 -2.31 2.45 -2.85
C ASP A 13 -2.04 1.37 -3.91
N THR A 14 -3.10 0.95 -4.59
CA THR A 14 -3.08 0.06 -5.75
C THR A 14 -2.04 0.50 -6.78
N ASN A 15 -1.94 1.80 -7.09
CA ASN A 15 -0.95 2.32 -8.06
C ASN A 15 0.51 2.12 -7.62
N VAL A 16 0.80 2.20 -6.32
CA VAL A 16 2.13 1.95 -5.74
C VAL A 16 2.44 0.46 -5.79
N LEU A 17 1.49 -0.38 -5.36
CA LEU A 17 1.65 -1.83 -5.37
C LEU A 17 1.94 -2.33 -6.79
N ILE A 18 1.16 -1.89 -7.78
CA ILE A 18 1.37 -2.28 -9.19
C ILE A 18 2.69 -1.73 -9.72
N GLY A 19 3.03 -0.49 -9.38
CA GLY A 19 4.30 0.12 -9.74
C GLY A 19 5.48 -0.74 -9.27
N GLN A 20 5.50 -1.07 -7.98
CA GLN A 20 6.52 -1.94 -7.37
C GLN A 20 6.52 -3.34 -7.99
N TRP A 21 5.34 -3.96 -8.12
CA TRP A 21 5.16 -5.25 -8.78
C TRP A 21 5.72 -5.27 -10.22
N MET A 22 5.50 -4.20 -10.99
CA MET A 22 6.04 -4.07 -12.35
C MET A 22 7.55 -3.74 -12.38
N THR A 23 8.08 -3.13 -11.32
CA THR A 23 9.45 -2.62 -11.23
C THR A 23 10.41 -3.54 -10.45
N GLU A 24 9.95 -4.69 -9.93
CA GLU A 24 10.78 -5.74 -9.29
C GLU A 24 12.01 -6.18 -10.13
N LEU A 25 12.11 -5.79 -11.40
CA LEU A 25 13.24 -6.06 -12.31
C LEU A 25 14.37 -4.99 -12.33
N THR A 26 14.27 -3.86 -11.63
CA THR A 26 15.30 -2.78 -11.73
C THR A 26 16.04 -2.43 -10.44
N GLY A 27 15.86 -3.17 -9.34
CA GLY A 27 16.66 -2.99 -8.11
C GLY A 27 16.60 -1.59 -7.50
N GLY A 28 15.43 -0.95 -7.51
CA GLY A 28 15.26 0.44 -7.09
C GLY A 28 15.12 0.63 -5.58
N GLY A 29 16.19 1.10 -4.93
CA GLY A 29 16.19 1.65 -3.56
C GLY A 29 16.33 0.60 -2.44
N PRO A 30 16.92 0.96 -1.27
CA PRO A 30 17.27 -0.04 -0.25
C PRO A 30 16.10 -0.71 0.46
N MET A 31 14.86 -0.25 0.28
CA MET A 31 13.65 -0.86 0.88
C MET A 31 12.48 -0.82 -0.11
N HIS A 32 12.23 -1.95 -0.77
CA HIS A 32 11.06 -2.13 -1.62
C HIS A 32 9.83 -2.29 -0.71
N ILE A 33 8.82 -1.41 -0.84
CA ILE A 33 7.61 -1.42 0.03
C ILE A 33 6.96 -2.81 -0.01
N LEU A 34 6.87 -3.39 -1.21
CA LEU A 34 6.28 -4.70 -1.44
C LEU A 34 7.11 -5.83 -0.78
N ASP A 35 8.43 -5.74 -0.75
CA ASP A 35 9.28 -6.71 -0.01
C ASP A 35 9.04 -6.60 1.50
N GLY A 36 8.89 -5.37 1.99
CA GLY A 36 8.50 -5.10 3.38
C GLY A 36 7.17 -5.75 3.75
N MET A 37 6.17 -5.63 2.88
CA MET A 37 4.86 -6.27 3.08
C MET A 37 4.97 -7.81 3.05
N ARG A 38 5.69 -8.36 2.07
CA ARG A 38 5.88 -9.82 1.90
C ARG A 38 6.67 -10.44 3.05
N GLY A 39 7.70 -9.75 3.52
CA GLY A 39 8.58 -10.16 4.61
C GLY A 39 8.00 -9.93 6.00
N GLY A 40 6.91 -9.15 6.11
CA GLY A 40 6.31 -8.78 7.40
C GLY A 40 7.11 -7.73 8.19
N ALA A 41 8.08 -7.07 7.53
CA ALA A 41 8.84 -5.97 8.14
C ALA A 41 8.07 -4.65 8.12
N LEU A 42 7.14 -4.49 7.17
CA LEU A 42 6.24 -3.36 7.08
C LEU A 42 4.90 -3.73 7.71
N ALA A 43 4.44 -2.93 8.68
CA ALA A 43 3.06 -3.02 9.16
C ALA A 43 2.15 -2.30 8.15
N PHE A 44 1.13 -2.98 7.64
CA PHE A 44 0.21 -2.43 6.65
C PHE A 44 -1.24 -2.84 6.91
N VAL A 45 -2.15 -2.05 6.36
CA VAL A 45 -3.60 -2.21 6.47
C VAL A 45 -4.20 -2.48 5.11
N VAL A 46 -5.19 -3.37 5.09
CA VAL A 46 -6.09 -3.56 3.94
C VAL A 46 -7.54 -3.62 4.39
N CYS A 47 -8.46 -3.48 3.45
CA CYS A 47 -9.85 -3.91 3.57
C CYS A 47 -10.17 -4.87 2.43
N GLU A 48 -11.32 -5.56 2.50
CA GLU A 48 -11.71 -6.53 1.45
C GLU A 48 -11.78 -5.89 0.06
N VAL A 49 -12.29 -4.66 -0.02
CA VAL A 49 -12.42 -3.92 -1.29
C VAL A 49 -11.05 -3.60 -1.89
N LEU A 50 -10.07 -3.20 -1.06
CA LEU A 50 -8.70 -2.93 -1.53
C LEU A 50 -8.01 -4.20 -2.04
N VAL A 51 -8.18 -5.34 -1.35
CA VAL A 51 -7.64 -6.63 -1.81
C VAL A 51 -8.28 -7.05 -3.14
N ALA A 52 -9.60 -6.87 -3.28
CA ALA A 52 -10.30 -7.12 -4.54
C ALA A 52 -9.82 -6.21 -5.67
N GLU A 53 -9.52 -4.95 -5.36
CA GLU A 53 -8.94 -4.00 -6.33
C GLU A 53 -7.55 -4.45 -6.78
N TYR A 54 -6.65 -4.81 -5.83
CA TYR A 54 -5.34 -5.35 -6.17
C TYR A 54 -5.46 -6.56 -7.11
N ARG A 55 -6.34 -7.51 -6.77
CA ARG A 55 -6.60 -8.69 -7.61
C ARG A 55 -7.04 -8.29 -9.01
N HIS A 56 -8.03 -7.43 -9.10
CA HIS A 56 -8.57 -6.97 -10.37
C HIS A 56 -7.50 -6.32 -11.24
N VAL A 57 -6.63 -5.49 -10.67
CA VAL A 57 -5.62 -4.79 -11.46
C VAL A 57 -4.43 -5.67 -11.82
N LEU A 58 -3.95 -6.54 -10.92
CA LEU A 58 -2.86 -7.49 -11.19
C LEU A 58 -3.22 -8.49 -12.31
N LEU A 59 -4.51 -8.80 -12.47
CA LEU A 59 -5.00 -9.67 -13.55
C LEU A 59 -5.30 -8.93 -14.86
N ARG A 60 -5.06 -7.62 -14.96
CA ARG A 60 -5.25 -6.92 -16.23
C ARG A 60 -4.23 -7.40 -17.27
N PRO A 61 -4.61 -7.56 -18.54
CA PRO A 61 -3.72 -8.10 -19.58
C PRO A 61 -2.37 -7.37 -19.69
N LYS A 62 -2.36 -6.04 -19.50
CA LYS A 62 -1.14 -5.22 -19.56
C LYS A 62 -0.14 -5.53 -18.44
N VAL A 63 -0.60 -5.98 -17.28
CA VAL A 63 0.24 -6.37 -16.14
C VAL A 63 0.71 -7.81 -16.34
N GLN A 64 -0.21 -8.72 -16.68
CA GLN A 64 0.09 -10.15 -16.90
C GLN A 64 1.16 -10.40 -17.98
N GLN A 65 1.12 -9.64 -19.08
CA GLN A 65 2.04 -9.81 -20.21
C GLN A 65 3.51 -9.58 -19.86
N ARG A 66 3.82 -8.86 -18.77
CA ARG A 66 5.21 -8.54 -18.39
C ARG A 66 5.87 -9.61 -17.51
N HIS A 67 5.08 -10.45 -16.85
CA HIS A 67 5.57 -11.28 -15.73
C HIS A 67 5.06 -12.74 -15.74
N GLU A 68 4.47 -13.20 -16.86
CA GLU A 68 3.85 -14.54 -16.97
C GLU A 68 2.87 -14.85 -15.80
N GLN A 69 2.24 -13.81 -15.27
CA GLN A 69 1.37 -13.95 -14.11
C GLN A 69 0.09 -14.71 -14.46
N THR A 70 -0.15 -15.77 -13.71
CA THR A 70 -1.39 -16.53 -13.75
C THR A 70 -2.27 -16.12 -12.57
N GLU A 71 -3.57 -16.39 -12.69
CA GLU A 71 -4.54 -16.15 -11.61
C GLU A 71 -4.15 -16.83 -10.28
N PRO A 72 -3.72 -18.11 -10.25
CA PRO A 72 -3.25 -18.74 -9.02
C PRO A 72 -2.05 -18.06 -8.37
N VAL A 73 -1.15 -17.47 -9.16
CA VAL A 73 0.02 -16.73 -8.63
C VAL A 73 -0.41 -15.44 -7.95
N VAL A 74 -1.35 -14.71 -8.56
CA VAL A 74 -1.92 -13.50 -7.96
C VAL A 74 -2.68 -13.82 -6.69
N ASP A 75 -3.50 -14.87 -6.71
CA ASP A 75 -4.30 -15.28 -5.54
C ASP A 75 -3.40 -15.71 -4.37
N ALA A 76 -2.41 -16.57 -4.62
CA ALA A 76 -1.45 -16.98 -3.59
C ALA A 76 -0.66 -15.78 -3.01
N PHE A 77 -0.31 -14.81 -3.84
CA PHE A 77 0.34 -13.57 -3.40
C PHE A 77 -0.57 -12.75 -2.49
N LEU A 78 -1.83 -12.54 -2.88
CA LEU A 78 -2.78 -11.74 -2.09
C LEU A 78 -3.18 -12.43 -0.79
N GLU A 79 -3.31 -13.76 -0.78
CA GLU A 79 -3.51 -14.53 0.45
C GLU A 79 -2.32 -14.35 1.41
N HIS A 80 -1.09 -14.44 0.90
CA HIS A 80 0.12 -14.24 1.70
C HIS A 80 0.23 -12.82 2.27
N LEU A 81 -0.21 -11.81 1.52
CA LEU A 81 -0.33 -10.43 2.00
C LEU A 81 -1.42 -10.30 3.06
N ALA A 82 -2.62 -10.81 2.81
CA ALA A 82 -3.75 -10.70 3.74
C ALA A 82 -3.44 -11.31 5.11
N GLN A 83 -2.68 -12.41 5.15
CA GLN A 83 -2.21 -13.04 6.40
C GLN A 83 -1.27 -12.14 7.23
N ARG A 84 -0.65 -11.12 6.63
CA ARG A 84 0.29 -10.18 7.29
C ARG A 84 -0.32 -8.80 7.51
N ALA A 85 -1.41 -8.51 6.82
CA ALA A 85 -2.11 -7.25 6.92
C ALA A 85 -2.92 -7.18 8.22
N THR A 86 -3.08 -5.97 8.75
CA THR A 86 -4.22 -5.69 9.62
C THR A 86 -5.43 -5.40 8.74
N VAL A 87 -6.48 -6.22 8.85
CA VAL A 87 -7.73 -5.96 8.12
C VAL A 87 -8.55 -4.96 8.92
N LEU A 88 -8.93 -3.85 8.28
CA LEU A 88 -9.81 -2.84 8.86
C LEU A 88 -11.03 -2.61 7.98
N GLU A 89 -12.17 -2.42 8.63
CA GLU A 89 -13.37 -1.91 7.98
C GLU A 89 -13.19 -0.41 7.69
N PRO A 90 -13.45 0.06 6.46
CA PRO A 90 -13.46 1.47 6.16
C PRO A 90 -14.50 2.22 7.01
N ALA A 91 -14.14 3.39 7.53
CA ALA A 91 -15.05 4.25 8.27
C ALA A 91 -15.55 5.36 7.35
N PRO A 92 -16.86 5.64 7.29
CA PRO A 92 -17.39 6.73 6.47
C PRO A 92 -16.68 8.04 6.81
N GLY A 93 -15.96 8.58 5.83
CA GLY A 93 -15.12 9.75 6.01
C GLY A 93 -15.64 10.98 5.29
N HIS A 94 -14.76 11.96 5.16
CA HIS A 94 -15.00 13.08 4.24
C HIS A 94 -14.91 12.61 2.79
N PRO A 95 -15.51 13.34 1.83
CA PRO A 95 -15.31 13.06 0.42
C PRO A 95 -13.82 13.15 0.06
N SER A 96 -13.34 12.09 -0.59
CA SER A 96 -12.01 12.04 -1.19
C SER A 96 -11.88 13.14 -2.25
N PRO A 97 -10.70 13.79 -2.37
CA PRO A 97 -10.40 14.67 -3.49
C PRO A 97 -10.49 13.98 -4.85
N ASP A 98 -10.19 12.67 -4.90
CA ASP A 98 -10.47 11.80 -6.04
C ASP A 98 -11.64 10.88 -5.68
N PRO A 99 -12.84 11.05 -6.28
CA PRO A 99 -14.00 10.20 -6.01
C PRO A 99 -13.76 8.70 -6.26
N GLY A 100 -12.81 8.35 -7.13
CA GLY A 100 -12.43 6.95 -7.39
C GLY A 100 -11.76 6.29 -6.18
N ASP A 101 -11.11 7.08 -5.32
CA ASP A 101 -10.32 6.62 -4.18
C ASP A 101 -11.05 6.78 -2.84
N GLN A 102 -12.38 6.92 -2.87
CA GLN A 102 -13.17 7.10 -1.64
C GLN A 102 -12.90 5.99 -0.61
N MET A 103 -12.74 4.75 -1.06
CA MET A 103 -12.44 3.62 -0.18
C MET A 103 -11.09 3.77 0.54
N LEU A 104 -10.04 4.24 -0.14
CA LEU A 104 -8.73 4.50 0.48
C LEU A 104 -8.85 5.62 1.52
N TRP A 105 -9.70 6.61 1.24
CA TRP A 105 -9.96 7.73 2.12
C TRP A 105 -10.74 7.33 3.37
N ASP A 106 -11.77 6.52 3.22
CA ASP A 106 -12.57 5.96 4.32
C ASP A 106 -11.72 5.04 5.20
N LEU A 107 -10.83 4.26 4.60
CA LEU A 107 -9.87 3.43 5.33
C LEU A 107 -8.87 4.29 6.12
N LEU A 108 -8.38 5.38 5.53
CA LEU A 108 -7.54 6.35 6.23
C LEU A 108 -8.28 7.03 7.40
N CYS A 109 -9.59 7.29 7.25
CA CYS A 109 -10.42 7.85 8.32
C CYS A 109 -10.70 6.85 9.46
N ALA A 110 -10.54 5.55 9.24
CA ALA A 110 -10.83 4.54 10.26
C ALA A 110 -9.86 4.57 11.47
N ARG A 111 -8.64 5.11 11.28
CA ARG A 111 -7.64 5.23 12.35
C ARG A 111 -6.67 6.39 12.09
N ASP A 112 -6.46 7.23 13.10
CA ASP A 112 -5.65 8.45 12.98
C ASP A 112 -4.14 8.21 12.80
N ASP A 113 -3.63 7.05 13.22
CA ASP A 113 -2.22 6.70 13.06
C ASP A 113 -1.89 6.17 11.65
N LEU A 114 -2.90 5.90 10.82
CA LEU A 114 -2.69 5.42 9.46
C LEU A 114 -2.14 6.50 8.55
N HIS A 115 -1.23 6.06 7.68
CA HIS A 115 -0.74 6.83 6.54
C HIS A 115 -1.11 6.13 5.23
N LEU A 116 -1.40 6.92 4.20
CA LEU A 116 -1.61 6.45 2.84
C LEU A 116 -0.36 6.70 2.01
N VAL A 117 0.20 5.64 1.42
CA VAL A 117 1.30 5.73 0.48
C VAL A 117 0.75 5.69 -0.94
N THR A 118 0.86 6.80 -1.67
CA THR A 118 0.23 6.96 -3.00
C THR A 118 1.10 7.84 -3.93
N ILE A 119 0.91 7.70 -5.24
CA ILE A 119 1.41 8.64 -6.25
C ILE A 119 0.32 9.57 -6.80
N ASP A 120 -0.92 9.46 -6.29
CA ASP A 120 -2.03 10.28 -6.73
C ASP A 120 -1.86 11.75 -6.29
N LYS A 121 -1.85 12.65 -7.27
CA LYS A 121 -1.58 14.07 -7.04
C LYS A 121 -2.75 14.82 -6.42
N LEU A 122 -3.99 14.35 -6.61
CA LEU A 122 -5.16 14.94 -5.98
C LEU A 122 -5.15 14.61 -4.48
N LEU A 123 -4.90 13.35 -4.13
CA LEU A 123 -4.81 12.90 -2.74
C LEU A 123 -3.65 13.57 -2.00
N LEU A 124 -2.46 13.62 -2.62
CA LEU A 124 -1.25 14.24 -2.03
C LEU A 124 -1.40 15.74 -1.75
N LYS A 125 -2.28 16.43 -2.47
CA LYS A 125 -2.50 17.89 -2.31
C LYS A 125 -3.56 18.23 -1.27
N ASP A 126 -4.28 17.25 -0.75
CA ASP A 126 -5.35 17.50 0.20
C ASP A 126 -4.81 18.04 1.52
N ARG A 127 -5.39 19.17 1.96
CA ARG A 127 -4.94 19.85 3.18
C ARG A 127 -5.45 19.18 4.46
N ARG A 128 -6.54 18.40 4.40
CA ARG A 128 -7.18 17.77 5.55
C ARG A 128 -6.37 16.58 6.04
N MET A 129 -5.76 15.82 5.12
CA MET A 129 -4.90 14.67 5.43
C MET A 129 -3.40 14.98 5.31
N ARG A 130 -3.01 16.26 5.41
CA ARG A 130 -1.61 16.67 5.33
C ARG A 130 -0.77 15.94 6.38
N GLY A 131 0.33 15.34 5.93
CA GLY A 131 1.24 14.56 6.78
C GLY A 131 0.84 13.09 6.94
N ARG A 132 -0.37 12.70 6.51
CA ARG A 132 -0.84 11.32 6.51
C ARG A 132 -0.82 10.70 5.12
N VAL A 133 -0.94 11.51 4.06
CA VAL A 133 -0.76 11.06 2.68
C VAL A 133 0.66 11.39 2.23
N VAL A 134 1.42 10.38 1.83
CA VAL A 134 2.84 10.48 1.51
C VAL A 134 3.19 9.77 0.21
N THR A 135 4.27 10.19 -0.43
CA THR A 135 4.81 9.48 -1.60
C THR A 135 5.59 8.24 -1.17
N PRO A 136 5.77 7.23 -2.05
CA PRO A 136 6.61 6.07 -1.77
C PRO A 136 8.03 6.43 -1.33
N GLU A 137 8.64 7.45 -1.95
CA GLU A 137 10.00 7.88 -1.65
C GLU A 137 10.10 8.52 -0.27
N ALA A 138 9.15 9.40 0.07
CA ALA A 138 9.08 10.02 1.38
C ALA A 138 8.87 8.97 2.49
N PHE A 139 8.00 7.98 2.22
CA PHE A 139 7.77 6.87 3.12
C PHE A 139 9.04 6.01 3.32
N ALA A 140 9.71 5.61 2.23
CA ALA A 140 10.90 4.77 2.29
C ALA A 140 12.06 5.43 3.07
N VAL A 141 12.29 6.73 2.85
CA VAL A 141 13.30 7.49 3.60
C VAL A 141 12.97 7.51 5.10
N ALA A 142 11.71 7.78 5.46
CA ALA A 142 11.28 7.80 6.85
C ALA A 142 11.38 6.43 7.52
N TRP A 143 11.08 5.35 6.78
CA TRP A 143 11.16 3.98 7.28
C TRP A 143 12.62 3.53 7.51
N LEU A 144 13.52 3.80 6.56
CA LEU A 144 14.96 3.51 6.67
C LEU A 144 15.63 4.18 7.88
N GLN A 145 15.27 5.44 8.15
CA GLN A 145 15.81 6.18 9.29
C GLN A 145 15.33 5.65 10.65
N ARG A 146 14.27 4.82 10.67
CA ARG A 146 13.77 4.17 11.89
C ARG A 146 14.48 2.85 12.16
N ASP A 147 14.86 2.10 11.13
CA ASP A 147 15.52 0.80 11.27
C ASP A 147 17.02 0.93 11.65
N THR A 148 17.59 2.13 11.49
CA THR A 148 18.98 2.46 11.88
C THR A 148 19.11 3.05 13.29
N ARG A 149 18.04 3.10 14.09
CA ARG A 149 18.04 3.55 15.49
C ARG A 149 17.70 2.42 16.44
#